data_AF-A0A9W4NEI9-F1
#
_entry.id   AF-A0A9W4NEI9-F1
#
_cell.length_a   1.000
_cell.length_b   1.000
_cell.length_c   1.000
_cell.angle_alpha   90.00
_cell.angle_beta   90.00
_cell.angle_gamma   90.00
#
_symmetry.space_group_name_H-M   'P 1'
#
loop_
_entity.id
_entity.type
_entity.pdbx_description
1 polymer ?
#
loop_
_entity_poly.entity_id
_entity_poly.type
_entity_poly.pdbx_seq_one_letter_code
_entity_poly.pdbx_strand_id
1 'polypeptide(L)'
;MVAFSAVAVGALLAQAWAMPTAAQDGVAVSSSAIPTAASTSLPVAEAQLDQLAQVAYNTTTDTVSSDSDIEKRGQCSLRNLRVRRDWRTFSAAQKKSYIKSVVCLQKLPSRTPSNIAPGARTRYDDFVATHINQTLQIHYTGTFLAWHRYFIWNFEQALRNECGYTGDYPYWNWGADAHDIEKSQVFDGSDTSMSGNGAKVETTGDIQLTLGDYPVIHLPTGTGGGCVTSGPFKDYKVNLGPAALMLPGGNTSAAANPLAYNPRCLNRDLTTAILSDYANFTSTVDLILSNDDVWDFQMSMQGVPGSGSIGVHGGGHYSMGGDPARDVFVSPGDPAFWHHHGMIDRTWWIWQNLDLKKRGNAISGTGTFLNQPESANTTLDTVIDIGHAGAGPIAMRDLMSTVSGPFCYIYL
;
A
#
# COMPACT_ATOMS: atom_id res chain seq x y z
N MET A 1 38.96 78.76 -0.21
CA MET A 1 37.81 78.92 -1.13
C MET A 1 37.71 77.68 -1.98
N VAL A 2 36.49 77.28 -2.28
CA VAL A 2 36.02 75.91 -2.48
C VAL A 2 36.59 75.25 -3.74
N ALA A 3 37.06 74.01 -3.57
CA ALA A 3 37.59 73.15 -4.61
C ALA A 3 36.50 72.26 -5.20
N PHE A 4 36.63 72.03 -6.51
CA PHE A 4 35.78 71.25 -7.39
C PHE A 4 35.64 69.78 -6.97
N SER A 5 34.41 69.28 -7.04
CA SER A 5 34.07 67.86 -6.88
C SER A 5 34.48 67.07 -8.13
N ALA A 6 35.39 66.11 -7.95
CA ALA A 6 35.67 65.06 -8.91
C ALA A 6 34.91 63.79 -8.53
N VAL A 7 34.18 63.24 -9.50
CA VAL A 7 33.45 61.98 -9.42
C VAL A 7 34.45 60.82 -9.43
N ALA A 8 34.38 59.95 -8.41
CA ALA A 8 35.11 58.68 -8.38
C ALA A 8 34.10 57.53 -8.22
N VAL A 9 34.22 56.58 -9.14
CA VAL A 9 33.47 55.32 -9.25
C VAL A 9 33.85 54.42 -8.07
N GLY A 10 32.86 54.06 -7.23
CA GLY A 10 33.00 53.13 -6.12
C GLY A 10 32.50 51.74 -6.50
N ALA A 11 33.35 50.73 -6.32
CA ALA A 11 33.14 49.33 -6.65
C ALA A 11 31.99 48.67 -5.87
N LEU A 12 31.15 47.93 -6.60
CA LEU A 12 30.17 46.98 -6.05
C LEU A 12 30.89 45.69 -5.65
N LEU A 13 30.96 45.42 -4.35
CA LEU A 13 31.35 44.13 -3.80
C LEU A 13 30.22 43.12 -4.01
N ALA A 14 30.38 42.23 -4.99
CA ALA A 14 29.58 41.02 -5.10
C ALA A 14 30.05 40.03 -4.02
N GLN A 15 29.25 39.85 -2.97
CA GLN A 15 29.39 38.69 -2.08
C GLN A 15 28.86 37.46 -2.81
N ALA A 16 29.78 36.67 -3.37
CA ALA A 16 29.50 35.33 -3.82
C ALA A 16 29.14 34.47 -2.60
N TRP A 17 27.89 34.03 -2.53
CA TRP A 17 27.49 32.94 -1.65
C TRP A 17 28.14 31.67 -2.16
N ALA A 18 29.15 31.19 -1.44
CA ALA A 18 29.71 29.87 -1.66
C ALA A 18 28.60 28.83 -1.46
N MET A 19 28.28 28.09 -2.53
CA MET A 19 27.46 26.89 -2.40
C MET A 19 28.23 25.88 -1.53
N PRO A 20 27.58 25.19 -0.58
CA PRO A 20 28.23 24.11 0.13
C PRO A 20 28.56 23.02 -0.88
N THR A 21 29.85 22.74 -1.05
CA THR A 21 30.34 21.52 -1.68
C THR A 21 29.74 20.33 -0.95
N ALA A 22 29.13 19.43 -1.70
CA ALA A 22 28.65 18.15 -1.21
C ALA A 22 29.77 17.47 -0.42
N ALA A 23 29.62 17.40 0.90
CA ALA A 23 30.38 16.47 1.71
C ALA A 23 29.98 15.08 1.22
N GLN A 24 30.89 14.41 0.52
CA GLN A 24 30.85 12.98 0.32
C GLN A 24 31.05 12.31 1.67
N ASP A 25 30.00 12.25 2.48
CA ASP A 25 29.84 11.15 3.42
C ASP A 25 29.33 9.95 2.62
N GLY A 26 30.21 9.45 1.76
CA GLY A 26 30.10 8.10 1.25
C GLY A 26 30.26 7.18 2.45
N VAL A 27 29.14 6.78 3.06
CA VAL A 27 29.09 5.50 3.74
C VAL A 27 29.43 4.48 2.66
N ALA A 28 30.70 4.10 2.61
CA ALA A 28 31.13 2.94 1.88
C ALA A 28 30.27 1.79 2.40
N VAL A 29 29.31 1.37 1.59
CA VAL A 29 28.60 0.12 1.81
C VAL A 29 29.72 -0.92 1.78
N SER A 30 30.11 -1.37 2.98
CA SER A 30 30.85 -2.62 3.12
C SER A 30 30.13 -3.61 2.22
N SER A 31 30.86 -4.41 1.44
CA SER A 31 30.32 -5.51 0.66
C SER A 31 29.73 -6.60 1.57
N SER A 32 28.84 -6.24 2.48
CA SER A 32 28.11 -7.14 3.34
C SER A 32 27.27 -7.98 2.41
N ALA A 33 27.47 -9.29 2.49
CA ALA A 33 26.65 -10.25 1.77
C ALA A 33 25.17 -9.92 1.98
N ILE A 34 24.37 -10.08 0.93
CA ILE A 34 22.91 -9.99 1.05
C ILE A 34 22.49 -10.99 2.13
N PRO A 35 21.65 -10.59 3.12
CA PRO A 35 21.22 -11.50 4.16
C PRO A 35 20.54 -12.73 3.54
N THR A 36 20.80 -13.91 4.10
CA THR A 36 20.24 -15.18 3.59
C THR A 36 19.08 -15.70 4.44
N ALA A 37 18.85 -15.11 5.62
CA ALA A 37 17.74 -15.45 6.51
C ALA A 37 17.36 -14.23 7.36
N ALA A 38 16.10 -14.18 7.79
CA ALA A 38 15.60 -13.12 8.67
C ALA A 38 16.17 -13.24 10.09
N SER A 39 16.53 -12.11 10.69
CA SER A 39 16.88 -12.06 12.10
C SER A 39 15.63 -12.05 12.97
N THR A 40 15.68 -12.73 14.12
CA THR A 40 14.67 -12.62 15.18
C THR A 40 14.80 -11.34 16.01
N SER A 41 15.91 -10.61 15.87
CA SER A 41 16.10 -9.29 16.48
C SER A 41 15.49 -8.22 15.60
N LEU A 42 14.44 -7.53 16.06
CA LEU A 42 13.74 -6.52 15.26
C LEU A 42 14.65 -5.41 14.72
N PRO A 43 15.60 -4.82 15.49
CA PRO A 43 16.53 -3.83 14.93
C PRO A 43 17.46 -4.39 13.84
N VAL A 44 17.84 -5.66 13.94
CA VAL A 44 18.67 -6.31 12.91
C VAL A 44 17.83 -6.61 11.68
N ALA A 45 16.59 -7.08 11.85
CA ALA A 45 15.65 -7.30 10.76
C ALA A 45 15.29 -5.99 10.03
N GLU A 46 15.17 -4.87 10.75
CA GLU A 46 15.01 -3.53 10.15
C GLU A 46 16.19 -3.21 9.23
N ALA A 47 17.43 -3.34 9.72
CA ALA A 47 18.62 -3.12 8.91
C ALA A 47 18.73 -4.08 7.71
N GLN A 48 18.30 -5.34 7.87
CA GLN A 48 18.23 -6.30 6.76
C GLN A 48 17.23 -5.84 5.70
N LEU A 49 16.05 -5.36 6.10
CA LEU A 49 15.03 -4.84 5.18
C LEU A 49 15.55 -3.64 4.39
N ASP A 50 16.26 -2.72 5.05
CA ASP A 50 16.88 -1.56 4.39
C ASP A 50 17.96 -1.97 3.39
N GLN A 51 18.80 -2.96 3.74
CA GLN A 51 19.80 -3.49 2.82
C GLN A 51 19.15 -4.11 1.57
N LEU A 52 18.07 -4.89 1.74
CA LEU A 52 17.34 -5.50 0.64
C LEU A 52 16.65 -4.44 -0.24
N ALA A 53 16.07 -3.41 0.38
CA ALA A 53 15.49 -2.28 -0.34
C ALA A 53 16.54 -1.51 -1.14
N GLN A 54 17.75 -1.33 -0.61
CA GLN A 54 18.85 -0.69 -1.33
C GLN A 54 19.31 -1.50 -2.54
N VAL A 55 19.39 -2.84 -2.43
CA VAL A 55 19.66 -3.71 -3.58
C VAL A 55 18.60 -3.54 -4.66
N ALA A 56 17.33 -3.51 -4.27
CA ALA A 56 16.22 -3.33 -5.20
C ALA A 56 16.22 -1.95 -5.87
N TYR A 57 16.55 -0.90 -5.11
CA TYR A 57 16.71 0.46 -5.61
C TYR A 57 17.79 0.50 -6.69
N ASN A 58 18.99 0.02 -6.38
CA ASN A 58 20.12 0.01 -7.32
C ASN A 58 19.78 -0.77 -8.59
N THR A 59 19.22 -1.97 -8.43
CA THR A 59 18.80 -2.83 -9.56
C THR A 59 17.80 -2.12 -10.46
N THR A 60 16.83 -1.41 -9.89
CA THR A 60 15.82 -0.69 -10.67
C THR A 60 16.40 0.54 -11.35
N THR A 61 17.22 1.34 -10.67
CA THR A 61 17.84 2.53 -11.26
C THR A 61 18.82 2.17 -12.36
N ASP A 62 19.59 1.09 -12.20
CA ASP A 62 20.51 0.59 -13.22
C ASP A 62 19.73 0.16 -14.47
N THR A 63 18.59 -0.52 -14.29
CA THR A 63 17.69 -0.92 -15.39
C THR A 63 17.13 0.27 -16.16
N VAL A 64 16.85 1.39 -15.48
CA VAL A 64 16.26 2.60 -16.09
C VAL A 64 17.32 3.55 -16.67
N SER A 65 18.58 3.45 -16.24
CA SER A 65 19.66 4.37 -16.59
C SER A 65 20.03 4.40 -18.08
N SER A 66 19.70 3.36 -18.86
CA SER A 66 19.99 3.31 -20.29
C SER A 66 18.84 3.84 -21.14
N ASP A 67 19.09 4.91 -21.90
CA ASP A 67 18.16 5.47 -22.90
C ASP A 67 17.87 4.51 -24.07
N SER A 68 18.70 3.47 -24.27
CA SER A 68 18.59 2.51 -25.39
C SER A 68 17.29 1.71 -25.42
N ASP A 69 16.62 1.56 -24.28
CA ASP A 69 15.42 0.73 -24.15
C ASP A 69 14.19 1.51 -23.68
N ILE A 70 14.19 2.85 -23.79
CA ILE A 70 13.08 3.74 -23.41
C ILE A 70 11.74 3.33 -24.06
N GLU A 71 11.76 2.98 -25.35
CA GLU A 71 10.54 2.58 -26.08
C GLU A 71 9.97 1.26 -25.54
N LYS A 72 10.83 0.31 -25.14
CA LYS A 72 10.41 -0.97 -24.57
C LYS A 72 9.85 -0.82 -23.15
N ARG A 73 10.21 0.26 -22.44
CA ARG A 73 9.80 0.58 -21.07
C ARG A 73 8.63 1.57 -20.99
N GLY A 74 7.91 1.81 -22.09
CA GLY A 74 6.76 2.73 -22.07
C GLY A 74 7.15 4.17 -21.73
N GLN A 75 8.32 4.64 -22.19
CA GLN A 75 8.86 5.98 -21.93
C GLN A 75 9.35 6.23 -20.49
N CYS A 76 9.53 5.18 -19.68
CA CYS A 76 10.15 5.32 -18.35
C CYS A 76 11.66 5.57 -18.42
N SER A 77 12.11 6.63 -17.73
CA SER A 77 13.48 7.13 -17.67
C SER A 77 13.78 7.69 -16.26
N LEU A 78 15.06 7.94 -15.95
CA LEU A 78 15.42 8.57 -14.67
C LEU A 78 14.81 9.98 -14.50
N ARG A 79 14.44 10.65 -15.59
CA ARG A 79 13.88 12.01 -15.56
C ARG A 79 12.43 12.07 -15.10
N ASN A 80 11.66 11.02 -15.34
CA ASN A 80 10.23 10.93 -14.99
C ASN A 80 9.92 9.83 -13.97
N LEU A 81 10.96 9.21 -13.41
CA LEU A 81 10.85 8.21 -12.36
C LEU A 81 10.29 8.84 -11.09
N ARG A 82 9.13 8.35 -10.64
CA ARG A 82 8.53 8.78 -9.38
C ARG A 82 9.08 7.96 -8.21
N VAL A 83 9.08 8.56 -7.03
CA VAL A 83 9.48 7.87 -5.79
C VAL A 83 8.25 7.70 -4.92
N ARG A 84 8.03 6.48 -4.42
CA ARG A 84 7.06 6.16 -3.37
C ARG A 84 7.81 6.08 -2.05
N ARG A 85 7.30 6.73 -1.01
CA ARG A 85 8.06 6.95 0.24
C ARG A 85 7.30 6.51 1.49
N ASP A 86 8.04 6.17 2.53
CA ASP A 86 7.48 5.87 3.85
C ASP A 86 6.73 7.10 4.39
N TRP A 87 5.52 6.92 4.90
CA TRP A 87 4.70 8.00 5.47
C TRP A 87 5.44 8.81 6.54
N ARG A 88 6.34 8.18 7.31
CA ARG A 88 7.17 8.84 8.33
C ARG A 88 8.10 9.90 7.75
N THR A 89 8.47 9.80 6.48
CA THR A 89 9.35 10.76 5.78
C THR A 89 8.59 11.95 5.19
N PHE A 90 7.25 11.95 5.21
CA PHE A 90 6.44 13.07 4.74
C PHE A 90 6.43 14.17 5.79
N SER A 91 6.69 15.41 5.36
CA SER A 91 6.41 16.59 6.19
C SER A 91 4.91 16.73 6.45
N ALA A 92 4.52 17.46 7.49
CA ALA A 92 3.10 17.69 7.79
C ALA A 92 2.33 18.29 6.60
N ALA A 93 2.97 19.18 5.82
CA ALA A 93 2.36 19.75 4.62
C ALA A 93 2.16 18.71 3.51
N GLN A 94 3.13 17.81 3.30
CA GLN A 94 3.00 16.71 2.34
C GLN A 94 1.93 15.72 2.77
N LYS A 95 1.86 15.36 4.05
CA LYS A 95 0.81 14.51 4.62
C LYS A 95 -0.58 15.11 4.37
N LYS A 96 -0.77 16.39 4.72
CA LYS A 96 -2.03 17.11 4.48
C LYS A 96 -2.39 17.22 3.01
N SER A 97 -1.42 17.38 2.11
CA SER A 97 -1.66 17.40 0.66
C SER A 97 -2.21 16.07 0.15
N TYR A 98 -1.65 14.95 0.60
CA TYR A 98 -2.17 13.62 0.27
C TYR A 98 -3.58 13.42 0.83
N ILE A 99 -3.78 13.68 2.13
CA ILE A 99 -5.08 13.56 2.82
C ILE A 99 -6.16 14.38 2.10
N LYS A 100 -5.86 15.64 1.76
CA LYS A 100 -6.78 16.52 1.04
C LYS A 100 -7.21 15.92 -0.31
N SER A 101 -6.29 15.24 -0.99
CA SER A 101 -6.57 14.61 -2.28
C SER A 101 -7.47 13.38 -2.14
N VAL A 102 -7.27 12.57 -1.09
CA VAL A 102 -8.18 11.46 -0.75
C VAL A 102 -9.58 11.98 -0.40
N VAL A 103 -9.67 13.01 0.45
CA VAL A 103 -10.94 13.67 0.81
C VAL A 103 -11.63 14.28 -0.42
N CYS A 104 -10.87 14.72 -1.42
CA CYS A 104 -11.41 15.17 -2.70
C CYS A 104 -12.07 14.02 -3.47
N LEU A 105 -11.44 12.84 -3.57
CA LEU A 105 -12.08 11.66 -4.20
C LEU A 105 -13.34 11.21 -3.45
N GLN A 106 -13.40 11.40 -2.13
CA GLN A 106 -14.59 11.16 -1.31
C GLN A 106 -15.70 12.23 -1.49
N LYS A 107 -15.50 13.22 -2.36
CA LYS A 107 -16.49 14.27 -2.67
C LYS A 107 -16.87 14.31 -4.14
N LEU A 108 -15.96 13.98 -5.04
CA LEU A 108 -16.26 13.89 -6.47
C LEU A 108 -17.31 12.80 -6.73
N PRO A 109 -18.25 12.99 -7.67
CA PRO A 109 -19.30 12.03 -7.95
C PRO A 109 -18.75 10.72 -8.52
N SER A 110 -19.34 9.59 -8.13
CA SER A 110 -19.02 8.26 -8.67
C SER A 110 -19.26 8.19 -10.18
N ARG A 111 -18.45 7.39 -10.88
CA ARG A 111 -18.57 7.07 -12.30
C ARG A 111 -19.28 5.75 -12.56
N THR A 112 -19.28 4.84 -11.57
CA THR A 112 -19.93 3.53 -11.71
C THR A 112 -21.43 3.72 -11.94
N PRO A 113 -22.01 3.11 -12.98
CA PRO A 113 -23.44 3.15 -13.22
C PRO A 113 -24.25 2.68 -12.00
N SER A 114 -25.33 3.39 -11.67
CA SER A 114 -26.15 3.12 -10.47
C SER A 114 -26.84 1.76 -10.49
N ASN A 115 -27.03 1.15 -11.66
CA ASN A 115 -27.54 -0.21 -11.80
C ASN A 115 -26.47 -1.29 -11.48
N ILE A 116 -25.18 -0.93 -11.49
CA ILE A 116 -24.08 -1.82 -11.10
C ILE A 116 -23.79 -1.66 -9.61
N ALA A 117 -23.59 -0.42 -9.14
CA ALA A 117 -23.32 -0.13 -7.73
C ALA A 117 -24.27 0.95 -7.19
N PRO A 118 -25.52 0.59 -6.81
CA PRO A 118 -26.53 1.56 -6.37
C PRO A 118 -26.15 2.32 -5.10
N GLY A 119 -25.19 1.83 -4.32
CA GLY A 119 -24.63 2.49 -3.15
C GLY A 119 -23.46 3.43 -3.42
N ALA A 120 -22.83 3.39 -4.61
CA ALA A 120 -21.73 4.28 -4.91
C ALA A 120 -22.22 5.73 -4.99
N ARG A 121 -21.51 6.64 -4.33
CA ARG A 121 -21.79 8.08 -4.35
C ARG A 121 -20.60 8.89 -4.83
N THR A 122 -19.40 8.40 -4.54
CA THR A 122 -18.16 9.14 -4.72
C THR A 122 -17.19 8.43 -5.65
N ARG A 123 -16.20 9.16 -6.20
CA ARG A 123 -15.08 8.55 -6.93
C ARG A 123 -14.33 7.53 -6.08
N TYR A 124 -14.22 7.78 -4.77
CA TYR A 124 -13.65 6.82 -3.83
C TYR A 124 -14.48 5.51 -3.78
N ASP A 125 -15.81 5.60 -3.80
CA ASP A 125 -16.68 4.43 -3.83
C ASP A 125 -16.54 3.60 -5.12
N ASP A 126 -16.12 4.19 -6.25
CA ASP A 126 -15.86 3.41 -7.47
C ASP A 126 -14.74 2.39 -7.25
N PHE A 127 -13.70 2.77 -6.49
CA PHE A 127 -12.60 1.87 -6.12
C PHE A 127 -13.07 0.79 -5.14
N VAL A 128 -13.88 1.16 -4.14
CA VAL A 128 -14.45 0.18 -3.19
C VAL A 128 -15.37 -0.81 -3.92
N ALA A 129 -16.23 -0.32 -4.82
CA ALA A 129 -17.15 -1.14 -5.59
C ALA A 129 -16.44 -2.16 -6.49
N THR A 130 -15.38 -1.76 -7.21
CA THR A 130 -14.64 -2.70 -8.06
C THR A 130 -13.93 -3.77 -7.24
N HIS A 131 -13.41 -3.42 -6.05
CA HIS A 131 -12.76 -4.38 -5.18
C HIS A 131 -13.77 -5.40 -4.63
N ILE A 132 -14.94 -4.94 -4.17
CA ILE A 132 -16.05 -5.83 -3.76
C ILE A 132 -16.40 -6.79 -4.90
N ASN A 133 -16.60 -6.25 -6.11
CA ASN A 133 -17.07 -7.02 -7.25
C ASN A 133 -16.06 -8.07 -7.75
N GLN A 134 -14.77 -7.86 -7.52
CA GLN A 134 -13.69 -8.73 -8.03
C GLN A 134 -12.96 -9.51 -6.94
N THR A 135 -13.33 -9.40 -5.66
CA THR A 135 -12.59 -9.98 -4.53
C THR A 135 -12.23 -11.45 -4.72
N LEU A 136 -13.13 -12.25 -5.31
CA LEU A 136 -12.93 -13.69 -5.52
C LEU A 136 -12.05 -14.02 -6.76
N GLN A 137 -11.59 -13.01 -7.49
CA GLN A 137 -10.71 -13.15 -8.66
C GLN A 137 -9.36 -12.46 -8.46
N ILE A 138 -9.17 -11.79 -7.31
CA ILE A 138 -7.99 -10.96 -7.03
C ILE A 138 -7.27 -11.32 -5.72
N HIS A 139 -7.78 -12.27 -4.93
CA HIS A 139 -7.13 -12.79 -3.73
C HIS A 139 -6.94 -14.29 -3.84
N TYR A 140 -5.79 -14.79 -3.40
CA TYR A 140 -5.35 -16.18 -3.60
C TYR A 140 -5.44 -16.63 -5.07
N THR A 141 -5.10 -15.71 -5.98
CA THR A 141 -5.08 -15.89 -7.42
C THR A 141 -3.70 -15.57 -7.98
N GLY A 142 -3.42 -15.98 -9.23
CA GLY A 142 -2.21 -15.56 -9.93
C GLY A 142 -2.18 -14.08 -10.34
N THR A 143 -3.28 -13.36 -10.14
CA THR A 143 -3.41 -11.93 -10.43
C THR A 143 -3.23 -11.05 -9.20
N PHE A 144 -3.23 -11.60 -7.97
CA PHE A 144 -3.27 -10.85 -6.71
C PHE A 144 -2.30 -9.67 -6.66
N LEU A 145 -1.01 -9.94 -6.83
CA LEU A 145 0.04 -8.92 -6.70
C LEU A 145 -0.07 -7.84 -7.80
N ALA A 146 -0.22 -8.25 -9.06
CA ALA A 146 -0.27 -7.33 -10.20
C ALA A 146 -1.56 -6.51 -10.25
N TRP A 147 -2.70 -7.12 -9.88
CA TRP A 147 -3.98 -6.43 -9.81
C TRP A 147 -3.93 -5.33 -8.75
N HIS A 148 -3.42 -5.62 -7.55
CA HIS A 148 -3.30 -4.62 -6.48
C HIS A 148 -2.30 -3.52 -6.82
N ARG A 149 -1.18 -3.84 -7.48
CA ARG A 149 -0.26 -2.85 -8.05
C ARG A 149 -0.97 -1.89 -9.01
N TYR A 150 -1.74 -2.41 -9.96
CA TYR A 150 -2.50 -1.61 -10.91
C TYR A 150 -3.63 -0.81 -10.24
N PHE A 151 -4.27 -1.38 -9.22
CA PHE A 151 -5.33 -0.75 -8.45
C PHE A 151 -4.81 0.49 -7.70
N ILE A 152 -3.72 0.37 -6.94
CA ILE A 152 -3.13 1.51 -6.22
C ILE A 152 -2.52 2.55 -7.17
N TRP A 153 -2.00 2.13 -8.33
CA TRP A 153 -1.52 3.06 -9.35
C TRP A 153 -2.66 3.87 -9.97
N ASN A 154 -3.82 3.26 -10.22
CA ASN A 154 -4.99 3.98 -10.72
C ASN A 154 -5.59 4.91 -9.65
N PHE A 155 -5.55 4.51 -8.38
CA PHE A 155 -5.91 5.40 -7.27
C PHE A 155 -4.98 6.61 -7.24
N GLU A 156 -3.66 6.40 -7.37
CA GLU A 156 -2.67 7.47 -7.53
C GLU A 156 -3.01 8.38 -8.72
N GLN A 157 -3.34 7.81 -9.89
CA GLN A 157 -3.72 8.61 -11.06
C GLN A 157 -4.99 9.43 -10.81
N ALA A 158 -5.98 8.89 -10.10
CA ALA A 158 -7.18 9.65 -9.73
C ALA A 158 -6.83 10.83 -8.79
N LEU A 159 -5.96 10.62 -7.79
CA LEU A 159 -5.49 11.70 -6.92
C LEU A 159 -4.80 12.81 -7.74
N ARG A 160 -3.93 12.43 -8.69
CA ARG A 160 -3.16 13.37 -9.51
C ARG A 160 -4.04 14.12 -10.50
N ASN A 161 -4.84 13.39 -11.27
CA ASN A 161 -5.55 13.92 -12.44
C ASN A 161 -6.90 14.55 -12.08
N GLU A 162 -7.53 14.13 -10.98
CA GLU A 162 -8.86 14.62 -10.57
C GLU A 162 -8.81 15.53 -9.35
N CYS A 163 -7.78 15.38 -8.49
CA CYS A 163 -7.64 16.13 -7.24
C CYS A 163 -6.36 16.98 -7.16
N GLY A 164 -5.56 17.02 -8.22
CA GLY A 164 -4.38 17.88 -8.33
C GLY A 164 -3.23 17.49 -7.42
N TYR A 165 -3.15 16.22 -7.01
CA TYR A 165 -2.05 15.74 -6.17
C TYR A 165 -0.72 15.74 -6.92
N THR A 166 0.30 16.39 -6.37
CA THR A 166 1.64 16.46 -6.98
C THR A 166 2.72 15.77 -6.16
N GLY A 167 2.40 15.33 -4.94
CA GLY A 167 3.35 14.65 -4.05
C GLY A 167 3.63 13.20 -4.43
N ASP A 168 4.33 12.51 -3.55
CA ASP A 168 4.75 11.12 -3.69
C ASP A 168 3.69 10.15 -3.16
N TYR A 169 3.62 8.94 -3.69
CA TYR A 169 2.69 7.94 -3.17
C TYR A 169 3.23 7.37 -1.83
N PRO A 170 2.41 7.32 -0.77
CA PRO A 170 2.88 6.88 0.54
C PRO A 170 2.76 5.36 0.73
N TYR A 171 3.59 4.80 1.61
CA TYR A 171 3.40 3.45 2.15
C TYR A 171 3.51 3.42 3.68
N TRP A 172 2.90 2.40 4.29
CA TRP A 172 2.97 2.15 5.75
C TRP A 172 3.95 1.01 6.04
N ASN A 173 5.10 1.34 6.63
CA ASN A 173 6.07 0.35 7.07
C ASN A 173 5.63 -0.25 8.42
N TRP A 174 4.98 -1.41 8.35
CA TRP A 174 4.38 -2.09 9.52
C TRP A 174 5.37 -2.31 10.66
N GLY A 175 6.60 -2.71 10.35
CA GLY A 175 7.62 -3.06 11.35
C GLY A 175 7.94 -1.93 12.32
N ALA A 176 7.84 -0.69 11.86
CA ALA A 176 8.07 0.49 12.69
C ALA A 176 7.02 0.68 13.80
N ASP A 177 5.80 0.20 13.55
CA ASP A 177 4.64 0.41 14.42
C ASP A 177 4.21 -0.89 15.13
N ALA A 178 4.87 -2.01 14.86
CA ALA A 178 4.53 -3.35 15.37
C ALA A 178 4.52 -3.47 16.91
N HIS A 179 5.10 -2.50 17.62
CA HIS A 179 5.12 -2.44 19.07
C HIS A 179 4.04 -1.53 19.68
N ASP A 180 3.45 -0.62 18.89
CA ASP A 180 2.46 0.38 19.34
C ASP A 180 1.79 1.02 18.11
N ILE A 181 0.74 0.39 17.57
CA ILE A 181 0.05 0.88 16.36
C ILE A 181 -0.67 2.21 16.65
N GLU A 182 -1.10 2.46 17.88
CA GLU A 182 -1.74 3.70 18.29
C GLU A 182 -0.81 4.92 18.19
N LYS A 183 0.51 4.72 18.23
CA LYS A 183 1.51 5.77 17.98
C LYS A 183 1.95 5.91 16.52
N SER A 184 1.48 5.03 15.63
CA SER A 184 1.79 5.12 14.21
C SER A 184 1.37 6.48 13.66
N GLN A 185 2.23 7.14 12.87
CA GLN A 185 1.85 8.37 12.17
C GLN A 185 0.71 8.16 11.16
N VAL A 186 0.38 6.90 10.83
CA VAL A 186 -0.78 6.54 10.02
C VAL A 186 -2.06 6.54 10.88
N PHE A 187 -1.98 6.22 12.17
CA PHE A 187 -3.13 5.93 13.04
C PHE A 187 -3.18 6.72 14.37
N ASP A 188 -2.33 7.73 14.55
CA ASP A 188 -2.28 8.54 15.79
C ASP A 188 -3.50 9.45 16.03
N GLY A 189 -4.44 9.52 15.07
CA GLY A 189 -5.65 10.34 15.16
C GLY A 189 -5.43 11.84 15.00
N SER A 190 -4.21 12.28 14.71
CA SER A 190 -3.88 13.67 14.40
C SER A 190 -4.52 14.13 13.07
N ASP A 191 -4.40 15.42 12.78
CA ASP A 191 -4.79 15.99 11.48
C ASP A 191 -3.87 15.56 10.32
N THR A 192 -2.83 14.76 10.60
CA THR A 192 -1.92 14.16 9.63
C THR A 192 -1.99 12.63 9.58
N SER A 193 -2.98 12.02 10.24
CA SER A 193 -3.23 10.57 10.18
C SER A 193 -4.27 10.20 9.12
N MET A 194 -4.44 8.91 8.89
CA MET A 194 -5.62 8.35 8.22
C MET A 194 -6.80 8.20 9.20
N SER A 195 -7.00 9.19 10.08
CA SER A 195 -7.77 9.06 11.33
C SER A 195 -7.16 8.03 12.28
N GLY A 196 -7.64 8.02 13.53
CA GLY A 196 -7.08 7.19 14.58
C GLY A 196 -7.92 5.97 14.91
N ASN A 197 -7.91 5.61 16.18
CA ASN A 197 -8.70 4.51 16.72
C ASN A 197 -10.20 4.85 16.79
N GLY A 198 -11.00 3.80 16.84
CA GLY A 198 -12.43 3.86 17.11
C GLY A 198 -12.75 4.20 18.56
N ALA A 199 -13.97 4.65 18.80
CA ALA A 199 -14.52 4.75 20.15
C ALA A 199 -14.47 3.35 20.79
N LYS A 200 -14.06 3.29 22.07
CA LYS A 200 -13.98 2.02 22.79
C LYS A 200 -15.35 1.37 22.86
N VAL A 201 -15.44 0.11 22.44
CA VAL A 201 -16.63 -0.73 22.57
C VAL A 201 -16.23 -1.97 23.35
N GLU A 202 -16.94 -2.24 24.44
CA GLU A 202 -16.75 -3.50 25.17
C GLU A 202 -17.31 -4.64 24.32
N THR A 203 -16.43 -5.56 23.91
CA THR A 203 -16.77 -6.73 23.09
C THR A 203 -16.49 -8.00 23.87
N THR A 204 -17.17 -9.09 23.51
CA THR A 204 -16.93 -10.41 24.12
C THR A 204 -16.47 -11.38 23.05
N GLY A 205 -15.34 -12.04 23.31
CA GLY A 205 -14.76 -13.04 22.43
C GLY A 205 -13.86 -12.46 21.33
N ASP A 206 -12.93 -13.30 20.89
CA ASP A 206 -11.98 -12.99 19.84
C ASP A 206 -12.64 -12.87 18.46
N ILE A 207 -11.92 -12.27 17.52
CA ILE A 207 -12.23 -12.41 16.09
C ILE A 207 -11.88 -13.84 15.68
N GLN A 208 -12.77 -14.48 14.93
CA GLN A 208 -12.58 -15.83 14.42
C GLN A 208 -12.48 -15.77 12.91
N LEU A 209 -11.30 -16.09 12.37
CA LEU A 209 -11.10 -16.17 10.92
C LEU A 209 -11.28 -17.63 10.48
N THR A 210 -12.19 -17.81 9.54
CA THR A 210 -12.52 -19.11 8.94
C THR A 210 -12.18 -19.08 7.46
N LEU A 211 -11.65 -20.19 6.95
CA LEU A 211 -11.37 -20.38 5.54
C LEU A 211 -11.54 -21.86 5.21
N GLY A 212 -12.56 -22.21 4.43
CA GLY A 212 -12.93 -23.61 4.21
C GLY A 212 -13.10 -24.38 5.52
N ASP A 213 -12.58 -25.61 5.56
CA ASP A 213 -12.64 -26.51 6.72
C ASP A 213 -11.35 -26.48 7.58
N TYR A 214 -10.49 -25.48 7.39
CA TYR A 214 -9.27 -25.33 8.19
C TYR A 214 -9.57 -24.92 9.64
N PRO A 215 -8.67 -25.20 10.61
CA PRO A 215 -8.80 -24.71 11.97
C PRO A 215 -8.96 -23.19 12.04
N VAL A 216 -9.85 -22.73 12.93
CA VAL A 216 -10.12 -21.31 13.15
C VAL A 216 -8.86 -20.60 13.67
N ILE A 217 -8.53 -19.45 13.08
CA ILE A 217 -7.52 -18.53 13.63
C ILE A 217 -8.23 -17.54 14.55
N HIS A 218 -7.81 -17.51 15.81
CA HIS A 218 -8.33 -16.57 16.82
C HIS A 218 -7.43 -15.34 16.88
N LEU A 219 -8.01 -14.16 16.69
CA LEU A 219 -7.29 -12.89 16.82
C LEU A 219 -7.89 -12.05 17.95
N PRO A 220 -7.05 -11.42 18.79
CA PRO A 220 -7.56 -10.56 19.86
C PRO A 220 -8.32 -9.37 19.28
N THR A 221 -9.26 -8.83 20.05
CA THR A 221 -9.82 -7.50 19.78
C THR A 221 -8.84 -6.41 20.22
N GLY A 222 -8.99 -5.23 19.65
CA GLY A 222 -8.12 -4.09 19.89
C GLY A 222 -8.58 -3.22 21.05
N THR A 223 -8.15 -1.96 21.01
CA THR A 223 -8.44 -0.95 22.04
C THR A 223 -9.59 -0.01 21.65
N GLY A 224 -10.29 -0.28 20.54
CA GLY A 224 -11.35 0.54 19.96
C GLY A 224 -12.67 -0.22 19.80
N GLY A 225 -13.20 -0.27 18.57
CA GLY A 225 -14.39 -1.04 18.19
C GLY A 225 -15.48 -0.26 17.46
N GLY A 226 -15.65 1.02 17.80
CA GLY A 226 -16.67 1.92 17.23
C GLY A 226 -16.14 2.87 16.16
N CYS A 227 -16.92 3.91 15.85
CA CYS A 227 -16.54 4.94 14.88
C CYS A 227 -15.21 5.60 15.27
N VAL A 228 -14.36 5.90 14.28
CA VAL A 228 -13.13 6.68 14.49
C VAL A 228 -13.44 8.00 15.21
N THR A 229 -12.62 8.33 16.22
CA THR A 229 -12.93 9.45 17.14
C THR A 229 -12.36 10.80 16.68
N SER A 230 -11.32 10.77 15.84
CA SER A 230 -10.54 11.96 15.47
C SER A 230 -9.91 11.82 14.08
N GLY A 231 -9.22 12.89 13.66
CA GLY A 231 -8.51 12.98 12.39
C GLY A 231 -9.39 13.32 11.17
N PRO A 232 -8.78 13.36 9.97
CA PRO A 232 -9.39 13.93 8.77
C PRO A 232 -10.61 13.16 8.24
N PHE A 233 -10.74 11.88 8.61
CA PHE A 233 -11.78 10.98 8.12
C PHE A 233 -12.85 10.68 9.18
N LYS A 234 -12.93 11.47 10.27
CA LYS A 234 -13.95 11.27 11.31
C LYS A 234 -15.39 11.34 10.79
N ASP A 235 -15.63 12.20 9.80
CA ASP A 235 -16.95 12.44 9.20
C ASP A 235 -17.14 11.70 7.86
N TYR A 236 -16.12 10.96 7.42
CA TYR A 236 -16.18 10.15 6.21
C TYR A 236 -17.24 9.04 6.37
N LYS A 237 -17.94 8.75 5.26
CA LYS A 237 -18.98 7.73 5.19
C LYS A 237 -18.52 6.56 4.36
N VAL A 238 -18.43 5.39 4.98
CA VAL A 238 -18.33 4.11 4.29
C VAL A 238 -19.73 3.82 3.73
N ASN A 239 -19.89 3.85 2.40
CA ASN A 239 -21.21 3.76 1.76
C ASN A 239 -21.60 2.34 1.34
N LEU A 240 -20.63 1.44 1.16
CA LEU A 240 -20.80 0.08 0.64
C LEU A 240 -20.53 -0.97 1.72
N GLY A 241 -20.93 -2.21 1.46
CA GLY A 241 -20.80 -3.33 2.39
C GLY A 241 -21.80 -3.29 3.55
N PRO A 242 -21.59 -4.12 4.59
CA PRO A 242 -20.58 -5.17 4.66
C PRO A 242 -20.88 -6.33 3.69
N ALA A 243 -19.86 -7.01 3.20
CA ALA A 243 -19.98 -8.22 2.37
C ALA A 243 -19.63 -9.48 3.16
N ALA A 244 -18.57 -9.43 3.96
CA ALA A 244 -18.14 -10.52 4.84
C ALA A 244 -17.33 -9.95 6.02
N LEU A 245 -17.97 -9.12 6.83
CA LEU A 245 -17.35 -8.42 7.95
C LEU A 245 -17.24 -9.35 9.17
N MET A 246 -16.02 -9.68 9.58
CA MET A 246 -15.77 -10.49 10.78
C MET A 246 -15.99 -9.66 12.06
N LEU A 247 -16.81 -10.19 12.96
CA LEU A 247 -17.19 -9.53 14.21
C LEU A 247 -16.58 -10.24 15.44
N PRO A 248 -16.35 -9.51 16.54
CA PRO A 248 -16.02 -10.09 17.83
C PRO A 248 -17.01 -11.18 18.24
N GLY A 249 -16.49 -12.30 18.74
CA GLY A 249 -17.30 -13.48 19.09
C GLY A 249 -17.53 -14.46 17.94
N GLY A 250 -17.04 -14.17 16.73
CA GLY A 250 -16.99 -15.11 15.60
C GLY A 250 -18.18 -15.06 14.63
N ASN A 251 -19.10 -14.11 14.80
CA ASN A 251 -20.14 -13.87 13.82
C ASN A 251 -19.60 -13.15 12.58
N THR A 252 -20.25 -13.34 11.43
CA THR A 252 -19.98 -12.58 10.20
C THR A 252 -21.20 -11.78 9.80
N SER A 253 -21.02 -10.48 9.52
CA SER A 253 -22.06 -9.63 8.96
C SER A 253 -21.93 -9.56 7.44
N ALA A 254 -23.02 -9.83 6.73
CA ALA A 254 -23.08 -9.80 5.28
C ALA A 254 -24.41 -9.19 4.83
N ALA A 255 -24.35 -8.11 4.05
CA ALA A 255 -25.53 -7.54 3.40
C ALA A 255 -25.95 -8.43 2.22
N ALA A 256 -27.26 -8.50 1.96
CA ALA A 256 -27.79 -9.24 0.80
C ALA A 256 -27.23 -8.73 -0.54
N ASN A 257 -26.95 -7.42 -0.63
CA ASN A 257 -26.21 -6.81 -1.72
C ASN A 257 -25.21 -5.81 -1.14
N PRO A 258 -23.90 -6.15 -1.08
CA PRO A 258 -22.88 -5.26 -0.55
C PRO A 258 -22.61 -4.03 -1.43
N LEU A 259 -23.15 -3.96 -2.65
CA LEU A 259 -23.08 -2.80 -3.52
C LEU A 259 -24.27 -1.83 -3.32
N ALA A 260 -25.22 -2.13 -2.43
CA ALA A 260 -26.33 -1.25 -2.07
C ALA A 260 -25.89 -0.13 -1.11
N TYR A 261 -26.69 0.93 -1.04
CA TYR A 261 -26.39 2.10 -0.21
C TYR A 261 -26.56 1.79 1.28
N ASN A 262 -25.46 1.81 2.03
CA ASN A 262 -25.43 1.56 3.46
C ASN A 262 -24.45 2.53 4.17
N PRO A 263 -24.75 3.84 4.22
CA PRO A 263 -23.85 4.85 4.76
C PRO A 263 -23.67 4.71 6.27
N ARG A 264 -22.43 4.56 6.70
CA ARG A 264 -22.04 4.48 8.11
C ARG A 264 -20.67 5.11 8.35
N CYS A 265 -20.30 5.29 9.61
CA CYS A 265 -18.97 5.78 9.95
C CYS A 265 -17.91 4.70 9.66
N LEU A 266 -16.67 5.13 9.47
CA LEU A 266 -15.50 4.24 9.53
C LEU A 266 -15.30 3.80 10.98
N ASN A 267 -15.21 2.50 11.24
CA ASN A 267 -14.86 1.96 12.55
C ASN A 267 -13.43 1.45 12.54
N ARG A 268 -12.71 1.61 13.65
CA ARG A 268 -11.42 0.94 13.88
C ARG A 268 -11.35 0.33 15.26
N ASP A 269 -10.55 -0.72 15.35
CA ASP A 269 -10.25 -1.42 16.57
C ASP A 269 -8.77 -1.79 16.54
N LEU A 270 -7.94 -0.76 16.71
CA LEU A 270 -6.49 -0.87 16.52
C LEU A 270 -5.92 -1.95 17.45
N THR A 271 -5.19 -2.91 16.86
CA THR A 271 -4.75 -4.12 17.54
C THR A 271 -3.25 -4.37 17.33
N THR A 272 -2.43 -3.80 18.21
CA THR A 272 -0.96 -3.94 18.18
C THR A 272 -0.50 -5.41 18.17
N ALA A 273 -1.17 -6.30 18.90
CA ALA A 273 -0.80 -7.72 18.95
C ALA A 273 -0.81 -8.40 17.57
N ILE A 274 -1.83 -8.13 16.74
CA ILE A 274 -1.91 -8.68 15.37
C ILE A 274 -0.74 -8.17 14.52
N LEU A 275 -0.42 -6.87 14.62
CA LEU A 275 0.69 -6.29 13.87
C LEU A 275 2.03 -6.90 14.31
N SER A 276 2.23 -7.05 15.62
CA SER A 276 3.40 -7.69 16.23
C SER A 276 3.59 -9.13 15.75
N ASP A 277 2.51 -9.91 15.66
CA ASP A 277 2.59 -11.33 15.34
C ASP A 277 2.83 -11.59 13.84
N TYR A 278 2.21 -10.81 12.96
CA TYR A 278 2.15 -11.14 11.54
C TYR A 278 2.89 -10.16 10.62
N ALA A 279 3.07 -8.90 11.04
CA ALA A 279 3.54 -7.82 10.18
C ALA A 279 4.58 -6.93 10.89
N ASN A 280 5.65 -7.56 11.38
CA ASN A 280 6.83 -6.88 11.90
C ASN A 280 8.02 -6.95 10.91
N PHE A 281 9.18 -6.40 11.29
CA PHE A 281 10.38 -6.45 10.45
C PHE A 281 10.86 -7.87 10.15
N THR A 282 10.91 -8.75 11.16
CA THR A 282 11.29 -10.15 11.00
C THR A 282 10.37 -10.87 10.01
N SER A 283 9.05 -10.75 10.16
CA SER A 283 8.07 -11.38 9.25
C SER A 283 8.19 -10.85 7.82
N THR A 284 8.47 -9.56 7.66
CA THR A 284 8.65 -8.94 6.33
C THR A 284 9.94 -9.43 5.65
N VAL A 285 11.06 -9.50 6.38
CA VAL A 285 12.33 -10.00 5.85
C VAL A 285 12.25 -11.49 5.56
N ASP A 286 11.59 -12.26 6.43
CA ASP A 286 11.39 -13.70 6.24
C ASP A 286 10.58 -13.98 4.97
N LEU A 287 9.50 -13.22 4.76
CA LEU A 287 8.73 -13.27 3.52
C LEU A 287 9.61 -13.04 2.27
N ILE A 288 10.55 -12.09 2.32
CA ILE A 288 11.41 -11.76 1.18
C ILE A 288 12.50 -12.83 0.95
N LEU A 289 13.11 -13.35 2.02
CA LEU A 289 14.30 -14.20 1.93
C LEU A 289 13.99 -15.69 1.85
N SER A 290 12.90 -16.13 2.48
CA SER A 290 12.58 -17.56 2.64
C SER A 290 11.70 -18.12 1.52
N ASN A 291 11.29 -17.28 0.55
CA ASN A 291 10.42 -17.69 -0.56
C ASN A 291 11.16 -17.58 -1.90
N ASP A 292 11.46 -18.74 -2.51
CA ASP A 292 12.28 -18.81 -3.72
C ASP A 292 11.50 -18.51 -5.00
N ASP A 293 10.21 -18.85 -5.02
CA ASP A 293 9.30 -18.65 -6.14
C ASP A 293 8.06 -17.81 -5.77
N VAL A 294 7.32 -17.41 -6.80
CA VAL A 294 6.18 -16.49 -6.64
C VAL A 294 4.97 -17.15 -5.96
N TRP A 295 4.83 -18.47 -6.05
CA TRP A 295 3.73 -19.18 -5.39
C TRP A 295 3.94 -19.13 -3.88
N ASP A 296 5.10 -19.55 -3.40
CA ASP A 296 5.41 -19.52 -1.97
C ASP A 296 5.38 -18.09 -1.44
N PHE A 297 5.95 -17.13 -2.19
CA PHE A 297 5.93 -15.72 -1.81
C PHE A 297 4.51 -15.17 -1.65
N GLN A 298 3.64 -15.33 -2.65
CA GLN A 298 2.28 -14.77 -2.58
C GLN A 298 1.41 -15.50 -1.54
N MET A 299 1.60 -16.81 -1.36
CA MET A 299 0.85 -17.59 -0.38
C MET A 299 1.29 -17.26 1.06
N SER A 300 2.59 -17.14 1.31
CA SER A 300 3.14 -16.68 2.60
C SER A 300 2.70 -15.25 2.93
N MET A 301 2.67 -14.36 1.93
CA MET A 301 2.21 -12.98 2.10
C MET A 301 0.75 -12.91 2.55
N GLN A 302 -0.12 -13.73 1.93
CA GLN A 302 -1.57 -13.77 2.20
C GLN A 302 -1.95 -14.65 3.40
N GLY A 303 -1.04 -15.51 3.85
CA GLY A 303 -1.29 -16.55 4.84
C GLY A 303 -1.67 -17.86 4.19
N VAL A 304 -0.82 -18.88 4.31
CA VAL A 304 -1.07 -20.22 3.76
C VAL A 304 -2.26 -20.84 4.52
N PRO A 305 -3.36 -21.23 3.85
CA PRO A 305 -4.51 -21.83 4.52
C PRO A 305 -4.12 -23.06 5.35
N GLY A 306 -4.56 -23.10 6.61
CA GLY A 306 -4.21 -24.17 7.56
C GLY A 306 -2.88 -24.01 8.30
N SER A 307 -2.06 -23.00 7.98
CA SER A 307 -0.80 -22.74 8.69
C SER A 307 -0.97 -22.06 10.06
N GLY A 308 -2.15 -21.47 10.32
CA GLY A 308 -2.38 -20.59 11.47
C GLY A 308 -1.85 -19.16 11.28
N SER A 309 -1.20 -18.85 10.15
CA SER A 309 -0.74 -17.51 9.80
C SER A 309 -1.65 -16.84 8.77
N ILE A 310 -1.84 -15.53 8.92
CA ILE A 310 -2.53 -14.66 7.96
C ILE A 310 -1.57 -13.81 7.12
N GLY A 311 -0.26 -14.02 7.28
CA GLY A 311 0.80 -13.29 6.58
C GLY A 311 0.80 -11.77 6.85
N VAL A 312 1.76 -11.07 6.23
CA VAL A 312 1.86 -9.60 6.38
C VAL A 312 0.66 -8.87 5.78
N HIS A 313 -0.01 -9.45 4.76
CA HIS A 313 -1.22 -8.91 4.16
C HIS A 313 -2.39 -8.95 5.15
N GLY A 314 -2.70 -10.13 5.71
CA GLY A 314 -3.74 -10.25 6.72
C GLY A 314 -3.40 -9.47 7.99
N GLY A 315 -2.15 -9.54 8.47
CA GLY A 315 -1.69 -8.79 9.64
C GLY A 315 -1.90 -7.28 9.51
N GLY A 316 -1.56 -6.72 8.34
CA GLY A 316 -1.80 -5.31 8.05
C GLY A 316 -3.28 -4.93 8.05
N HIS A 317 -4.16 -5.71 7.42
CA HIS A 317 -5.61 -5.43 7.41
C HIS A 317 -6.25 -5.61 8.79
N TYR A 318 -6.10 -6.78 9.41
CA TYR A 318 -6.82 -7.13 10.64
C TYR A 318 -6.32 -6.35 11.86
N SER A 319 -5.09 -5.80 11.84
CA SER A 319 -4.60 -4.92 12.91
C SER A 319 -5.29 -3.55 12.93
N MET A 320 -5.90 -3.10 11.82
CA MET A 320 -6.73 -1.89 11.80
C MET A 320 -8.08 -2.12 12.51
N GLY A 321 -8.57 -3.36 12.46
CA GLY A 321 -9.83 -3.79 13.06
C GLY A 321 -11.07 -3.06 12.52
N GLY A 322 -12.20 -3.20 13.21
CA GLY A 322 -13.42 -2.46 12.86
C GLY A 322 -14.01 -2.79 11.48
N ASP A 323 -14.62 -1.78 10.86
CA ASP A 323 -15.40 -1.85 9.61
C ASP A 323 -14.95 -0.68 8.71
N PRO A 324 -14.35 -0.96 7.54
CA PRO A 324 -14.39 -2.24 6.82
C PRO A 324 -13.10 -3.07 6.84
N ALA A 325 -12.09 -2.76 7.66
CA ALA A 325 -10.79 -3.44 7.54
C ALA A 325 -10.82 -4.95 7.87
N ARG A 326 -11.82 -5.42 8.64
CA ARG A 326 -12.09 -6.86 8.87
C ARG A 326 -12.96 -7.52 7.78
N ASP A 327 -13.29 -6.80 6.73
CA ASP A 327 -14.07 -7.28 5.58
C ASP A 327 -13.17 -7.32 4.35
N VAL A 328 -12.81 -8.54 3.92
CA VAL A 328 -11.89 -8.76 2.78
C VAL A 328 -12.39 -8.06 1.52
N PHE A 329 -13.70 -7.90 1.32
CA PHE A 329 -14.26 -7.29 0.13
C PHE A 329 -14.24 -5.78 0.18
N VAL A 330 -14.50 -5.22 1.37
CA VAL A 330 -14.78 -3.79 1.56
C VAL A 330 -13.57 -3.04 2.13
N SER A 331 -12.44 -3.73 2.39
CA SER A 331 -11.24 -3.15 2.99
C SER A 331 -10.71 -1.85 2.36
N PRO A 332 -10.82 -1.56 1.04
CA PRO A 332 -10.45 -0.25 0.50
C PRO A 332 -11.30 0.91 1.03
N GLY A 333 -12.43 0.62 1.67
CA GLY A 333 -13.24 1.59 2.40
C GLY A 333 -12.53 2.18 3.61
N ASP A 334 -11.46 1.55 4.13
CA ASP A 334 -10.53 2.15 5.09
C ASP A 334 -9.44 2.96 4.33
N PRO A 335 -9.26 4.27 4.59
CA PRO A 335 -8.24 5.09 3.93
C PRO A 335 -6.78 4.62 4.12
N ALA A 336 -6.50 3.77 5.11
CA ALA A 336 -5.19 3.19 5.31
C ALA A 336 -4.88 2.02 4.36
N PHE A 337 -5.87 1.46 3.65
CA PHE A 337 -5.70 0.43 2.63
C PHE A 337 -4.60 0.82 1.61
N TRP A 338 -4.61 2.07 1.15
CA TRP A 338 -3.69 2.58 0.14
C TRP A 338 -2.23 2.57 0.60
N HIS A 339 -2.00 2.82 1.89
CA HIS A 339 -0.67 2.77 2.50
C HIS A 339 -0.22 1.33 2.75
N HIS A 340 -1.14 0.48 3.21
CA HIS A 340 -0.88 -0.95 3.40
C HIS A 340 -0.50 -1.62 2.07
N HIS A 341 -1.28 -1.43 1.01
CA HIS A 341 -0.96 -1.97 -0.31
C HIS A 341 0.23 -1.30 -0.99
N GLY A 342 0.56 -0.06 -0.62
CA GLY A 342 1.85 0.55 -0.96
C GLY A 342 3.04 -0.25 -0.42
N MET A 343 2.93 -0.80 0.79
CA MET A 343 3.97 -1.63 1.42
C MET A 343 3.93 -3.10 0.93
N ILE A 344 2.76 -3.62 0.57
CA ILE A 344 2.64 -4.90 -0.14
C ILE A 344 3.40 -4.84 -1.47
N ASP A 345 3.15 -3.81 -2.27
CA ASP A 345 3.82 -3.62 -3.56
C ASP A 345 5.33 -3.35 -3.39
N ARG A 346 5.73 -2.60 -2.35
CA ARG A 346 7.15 -2.43 -1.99
C ARG A 346 7.82 -3.76 -1.69
N THR A 347 7.19 -4.60 -0.85
CA THR A 347 7.73 -5.91 -0.47
C THR A 347 7.88 -6.83 -1.68
N TRP A 348 6.89 -6.86 -2.58
CA TRP A 348 6.97 -7.60 -3.84
C TRP A 348 8.06 -7.05 -4.76
N TRP A 349 8.15 -5.72 -4.93
CA TRP A 349 9.19 -5.07 -5.70
C TRP A 349 10.59 -5.41 -5.18
N ILE A 350 10.81 -5.43 -3.86
CA ILE A 350 12.09 -5.87 -3.27
C ILE A 350 12.38 -7.31 -3.68
N TRP A 351 11.44 -8.23 -3.43
CA TRP A 351 11.59 -9.65 -3.75
C TRP A 351 11.90 -9.91 -5.23
N GLN A 352 11.21 -9.22 -6.15
CA GLN A 352 11.46 -9.32 -7.59
C GLN A 352 12.90 -8.92 -7.95
N ASN A 353 13.39 -7.81 -7.37
CA ASN A 353 14.69 -7.26 -7.72
C ASN A 353 15.89 -8.05 -7.17
N LEU A 354 15.69 -9.01 -6.26
CA LEU A 354 16.77 -9.91 -5.83
C LEU A 354 17.19 -10.91 -6.92
N ASP A 355 16.30 -11.26 -7.85
CA ASP A 355 16.61 -12.08 -9.04
C ASP A 355 15.62 -11.76 -10.17
N LEU A 356 15.77 -10.60 -10.82
CA LEU A 356 14.87 -10.14 -11.89
C LEU A 356 14.75 -11.15 -13.04
N LYS A 357 15.79 -11.94 -13.32
CA LYS A 357 15.78 -12.92 -14.40
C LYS A 357 14.74 -14.01 -14.17
N LYS A 358 14.61 -14.49 -12.93
CA LYS A 358 13.62 -15.52 -12.56
C LYS A 358 12.30 -14.92 -12.11
N ARG A 359 12.36 -13.81 -11.37
CA ARG A 359 11.22 -13.26 -10.62
C ARG A 359 10.49 -12.13 -11.34
N GLY A 360 11.15 -11.47 -12.29
CA GLY A 360 10.63 -10.28 -12.95
C GLY A 360 9.26 -10.50 -13.61
N ASN A 361 9.03 -11.67 -14.20
CA ASN A 361 7.78 -12.06 -14.86
C ASN A 361 7.14 -13.33 -14.27
N ALA A 362 7.52 -13.72 -13.04
CA ALA A 362 7.01 -14.93 -12.42
C ALA A 362 5.52 -14.78 -12.08
N ILE A 363 4.70 -15.76 -12.47
CA ILE A 363 3.27 -15.86 -12.15
C ILE A 363 2.96 -17.31 -11.76
N SER A 364 2.13 -17.51 -10.74
CA SER A 364 1.60 -18.82 -10.36
C SER A 364 0.19 -18.69 -9.79
N GLY A 365 -0.65 -19.69 -10.00
CA GLY A 365 -2.06 -19.71 -9.60
C GLY A 365 -3.03 -19.45 -10.75
N THR A 366 -4.32 -19.39 -10.42
CA THR A 366 -5.42 -19.30 -11.38
C THR A 366 -6.21 -18.00 -11.22
N GLY A 367 -7.29 -17.83 -11.98
CA GLY A 367 -8.15 -16.64 -11.94
C GLY A 367 -9.27 -16.67 -10.89
N THR A 368 -9.30 -17.68 -10.02
CA THR A 368 -10.34 -17.87 -8.99
C THR A 368 -9.70 -18.10 -7.63
N PHE A 369 -10.32 -17.54 -6.59
CA PHE A 369 -9.86 -17.62 -5.21
C PHE A 369 -9.60 -19.07 -4.78
N LEU A 370 -8.35 -19.39 -4.42
CA LEU A 370 -7.90 -20.76 -4.09
C LEU A 370 -8.24 -21.81 -5.18
N ASN A 371 -8.36 -21.36 -6.43
CA ASN A 371 -8.81 -22.16 -7.55
C ASN A 371 -10.21 -22.80 -7.34
N GLN A 372 -11.13 -22.08 -6.68
CA GLN A 372 -12.49 -22.51 -6.40
C GLN A 372 -13.54 -21.54 -6.98
N PRO A 373 -14.32 -21.94 -7.99
CA PRO A 373 -14.17 -23.18 -8.79
C PRO A 373 -12.87 -23.16 -9.60
N GLU A 374 -12.46 -24.32 -10.13
CA GLU A 374 -11.26 -24.42 -10.97
C GLU A 374 -11.33 -23.47 -12.17
N SER A 375 -10.22 -22.79 -12.46
CA SER A 375 -10.08 -21.90 -13.61
C SER A 375 -8.72 -22.03 -14.26
N ALA A 376 -8.55 -21.42 -15.43
CA ALA A 376 -7.28 -21.46 -16.15
C ALA A 376 -6.15 -20.80 -15.33
N ASN A 377 -4.94 -21.32 -15.50
CA ASN A 377 -3.75 -20.68 -14.96
C ASN A 377 -3.62 -19.25 -15.49
N THR A 378 -3.27 -18.33 -14.60
CA THR A 378 -2.94 -16.96 -14.98
C THR A 378 -1.65 -16.98 -15.80
N THR A 379 -1.64 -16.23 -16.89
CA THR A 379 -0.49 -16.07 -17.77
C THR A 379 -0.17 -14.59 -17.95
N LEU A 380 0.97 -14.30 -18.56
CA LEU A 380 1.33 -12.94 -18.98
C LEU A 380 0.33 -12.31 -19.96
N ASP A 381 -0.50 -13.12 -20.64
CA ASP A 381 -1.54 -12.68 -21.56
C ASP A 381 -2.92 -12.57 -20.90
N THR A 382 -3.06 -12.97 -19.64
CA THR A 382 -4.30 -12.76 -18.88
C THR A 382 -4.56 -11.27 -18.79
N VAL A 383 -5.77 -10.85 -19.16
CA VAL A 383 -6.21 -9.46 -19.10
C VAL A 383 -7.00 -9.25 -17.82
N ILE A 384 -6.69 -8.17 -17.10
CA ILE A 384 -7.42 -7.72 -15.92
C ILE A 384 -7.94 -6.30 -16.12
N ASP A 385 -8.91 -5.88 -15.33
CA ASP A 385 -9.41 -4.51 -15.28
C ASP A 385 -9.78 -4.10 -13.85
N ILE A 386 -10.02 -2.81 -13.65
CA ILE A 386 -10.50 -2.24 -12.38
C ILE A 386 -11.89 -1.60 -12.55
N GLY A 387 -12.69 -2.16 -13.45
CA GLY A 387 -14.04 -1.72 -13.78
C GLY A 387 -14.11 -0.23 -14.10
N HIS A 388 -14.98 0.47 -13.36
CA HIS A 388 -15.20 1.91 -13.52
C HIS A 388 -14.31 2.78 -12.62
N ALA A 389 -13.40 2.17 -11.85
CA ALA A 389 -12.54 2.90 -10.91
C ALA A 389 -11.45 3.71 -11.64
N GLY A 390 -10.90 3.22 -12.74
CA GLY A 390 -9.81 3.90 -13.45
C GLY A 390 -9.65 3.48 -14.90
N ALA A 391 -8.41 3.29 -15.34
CA ALA A 391 -8.08 2.95 -16.71
C ALA A 391 -8.62 1.57 -17.12
N GLY A 392 -8.67 1.35 -18.44
CA GLY A 392 -9.27 0.16 -19.04
C GLY A 392 -8.47 -1.14 -18.84
N PRO A 393 -8.91 -2.22 -19.51
CA PRO A 393 -8.29 -3.53 -19.42
C PRO A 393 -6.82 -3.52 -19.84
N ILE A 394 -6.00 -4.33 -19.16
CA ILE A 394 -4.55 -4.42 -19.36
C ILE A 394 -4.06 -5.85 -19.14
N ALA A 395 -3.05 -6.28 -19.91
CA ALA A 395 -2.47 -7.60 -19.78
C ALA A 395 -1.47 -7.67 -18.61
N MET A 396 -1.39 -8.83 -17.95
CA MET A 396 -0.46 -9.06 -16.84
C MET A 396 0.99 -8.69 -17.18
N ARG A 397 1.45 -8.96 -18.42
CA ARG A 397 2.81 -8.60 -18.89
C ARG A 397 3.17 -7.13 -18.72
N ASP A 398 2.20 -6.23 -18.80
CA ASP A 398 2.42 -4.80 -18.69
C ASP A 398 2.45 -4.31 -17.24
N LEU A 399 2.23 -5.21 -16.27
CA LEU A 399 2.11 -4.90 -14.85
C LEU A 399 3.27 -5.44 -14.00
N MET A 400 4.10 -6.31 -14.58
CA MET A 400 5.10 -7.06 -13.82
C MET A 400 6.28 -6.21 -13.33
N SER A 401 6.55 -5.06 -13.96
CA SER A 401 7.66 -4.17 -13.65
C SER A 401 7.18 -2.77 -13.32
N THR A 402 7.68 -2.17 -12.23
CA THR A 402 7.34 -0.80 -11.80
C THR A 402 7.92 0.30 -12.71
N VAL A 403 8.72 -0.09 -13.71
CA VAL A 403 9.41 0.82 -14.65
C VAL A 403 9.15 0.42 -16.11
N SER A 404 8.00 -0.18 -16.38
CA SER A 404 7.52 -0.55 -17.72
C SER A 404 6.00 -0.49 -17.77
N GLY A 405 5.42 -0.63 -18.97
CA GLY A 405 3.98 -0.51 -19.15
C GLY A 405 3.48 0.88 -18.73
N PRO A 406 2.41 0.99 -17.91
CA PRO A 406 1.92 2.27 -17.39
C PRO A 406 2.76 2.82 -16.23
N PHE A 407 3.74 2.05 -15.74
CA PHE A 407 4.46 2.35 -14.51
C PHE A 407 5.82 3.01 -14.77
N CYS A 408 6.16 3.96 -13.90
CA CYS A 408 7.50 4.54 -13.83
C CYS A 408 7.75 5.07 -12.41
N TYR A 409 7.96 4.14 -11.47
CA TYR A 409 8.22 4.46 -10.08
C TYR A 409 9.15 3.46 -9.37
N ILE A 410 9.71 3.91 -8.26
CA ILE A 410 10.52 3.13 -7.31
C ILE A 410 10.06 3.39 -5.87
N TYR A 411 10.62 2.61 -4.93
CA TYR A 411 10.44 2.80 -3.50
C TYR A 411 11.72 3.32 -2.84
N LEU A 412 11.55 4.25 -1.90
CA LEU A 412 12.62 4.77 -1.06
C LEU A 412 12.19 4.83 0.41
#